data_AF-A0A7V5R1V9-F1
#
_entry.id   AF-A0A7V5R1V9-F1
#
_cell.length_a   1.000
_cell.length_b   1.000
_cell.length_c   1.000
_cell.angle_alpha   90.00
_cell.angle_beta   90.00
_cell.angle_gamma   90.00
#
_symmetry.space_group_name_H-M   'P 1'
#
loop_
_entity.id
_entity.type
_entity.pdbx_description
1 polymer ?
#
loop_
_entity_poly.entity_id
_entity_poly.type
_entity_poly.pdbx_seq_one_letter_code
_entity_poly.pdbx_strand_id
1 'polypeptide(L)'
;NIVNISKFYGIDNVEIELVAYGPGIYFLTKQSEFRKRIESLMMQDVIFSACGDTLKTIKRTKGIDLDLIDEVVVVKNGVPRMMDLQEQGYSYLSP
;
A
#
# COMPACT_ATOMS: atom_id res chain seq x y z
N ASN A 1 0.86 10.44 5.32
CA ASN A 1 0.25 11.04 6.55
C ASN A 1 -0.96 10.28 7.09
N ILE A 2 -1.00 8.95 6.99
CA ILE A 2 -2.17 8.12 7.41
C ILE A 2 -2.63 8.47 8.83
N VAL A 3 -1.71 8.46 9.80
CA VAL A 3 -2.01 8.76 11.21
C VAL A 3 -2.66 10.14 11.41
N ASN A 4 -2.24 11.17 10.65
CA ASN A 4 -2.81 12.51 10.79
C ASN A 4 -4.21 12.59 10.20
N ILE A 5 -4.44 11.93 9.07
CA ILE A 5 -5.74 11.84 8.40
C ILE A 5 -6.73 11.12 9.32
N SER A 6 -6.36 9.94 9.82
CA SER A 6 -7.19 9.15 10.73
C SER A 6 -7.52 9.91 12.02
N LYS A 7 -6.55 10.65 12.58
CA LYS A 7 -6.79 11.49 13.78
C LYS A 7 -7.73 12.67 13.51
N PHE A 8 -7.67 13.26 12.33
CA PHE A 8 -8.47 14.44 11.99
C PHE A 8 -9.92 14.08 11.71
N TYR A 9 -10.18 13.06 10.89
CA TYR A 9 -11.53 12.64 10.52
C TYR A 9 -12.17 11.67 11.53
N GLY A 10 -11.34 10.99 12.34
CA GLY A 10 -11.76 9.79 13.07
C GLY A 10 -11.65 8.57 12.17
N ILE A 11 -11.09 7.47 12.69
CA ILE A 11 -10.72 6.32 11.86
C ILE A 11 -11.94 5.63 11.23
N ASP A 12 -13.07 5.66 11.93
CA ASP A 12 -14.34 5.10 11.45
C ASP A 12 -15.01 5.94 10.35
N ASN A 13 -14.52 7.17 10.11
CA ASN A 13 -15.11 8.12 9.17
C ASN A 13 -14.26 8.32 7.90
N VAL A 14 -13.19 7.54 7.72
CA VAL A 14 -12.29 7.69 6.57
C VAL A 14 -11.80 6.34 6.07
N GLU A 15 -11.93 6.14 4.76
CA GLU A 15 -11.32 5.01 4.08
C GLU A 15 -9.93 5.40 3.57
N ILE A 16 -8.94 4.54 3.80
CA ILE A 16 -7.56 4.80 3.42
C ILE A 16 -6.99 3.57 2.73
N GLU A 17 -6.55 3.75 1.48
CA GLU A 17 -5.74 2.78 0.76
C GLU A 17 -4.37 3.39 0.41
N LEU A 18 -3.30 2.70 0.80
CA LEU A 18 -1.93 3.01 0.38
C LEU A 18 -1.53 2.06 -0.74
N VAL A 19 -1.22 2.62 -1.91
CA VAL A 19 -0.73 1.85 -3.06
C VAL A 19 0.78 2.02 -3.20
N ALA A 20 1.55 0.95 -2.97
CA ALA A 20 3.00 0.95 -3.13
C ALA A 20 3.41 0.39 -4.49
N TYR A 21 4.26 1.12 -5.19
CA TYR A 21 4.86 0.73 -6.47
C TYR A 21 6.32 1.20 -6.55
N GLY A 22 7.07 0.69 -7.52
CA GLY A 22 8.49 1.02 -7.68
C GLY A 22 9.31 0.72 -6.40
N PRO A 23 10.20 1.62 -5.97
CA PRO A 23 10.98 1.43 -4.74
C PRO A 23 10.14 1.32 -3.46
N GLY A 24 8.93 1.88 -3.42
CA GLY A 24 8.07 1.83 -2.24
C GLY A 24 7.59 0.42 -1.88
N ILE A 25 7.67 -0.54 -2.83
CA ILE A 25 7.23 -1.92 -2.62
C ILE A 25 7.98 -2.62 -1.47
N TYR A 26 9.24 -2.23 -1.21
CA TYR A 26 10.05 -2.83 -0.15
C TYR A 26 9.50 -2.52 1.25
N PHE A 27 8.72 -1.44 1.40
CA PHE A 27 8.03 -1.14 2.66
C PHE A 27 6.96 -2.17 2.99
N LEU A 28 6.35 -2.81 1.99
CA LEU A 28 5.28 -3.80 2.19
C LEU A 28 5.83 -5.23 2.36
N THR A 29 7.13 -5.40 2.60
CA THR A 29 7.75 -6.73 2.75
C THR A 29 7.88 -7.16 4.21
N LYS A 30 7.93 -8.47 4.48
CA LYS A 30 8.11 -9.01 5.85
C LYS A 30 9.42 -8.59 6.50
N GLN A 31 10.41 -8.19 5.70
CA GLN A 31 11.70 -7.69 6.15
C GLN A 31 11.73 -6.18 6.39
N SER A 32 10.63 -5.47 6.13
CA SER A 32 10.54 -4.04 6.35
C SER A 32 10.71 -3.68 7.83
N GLU A 33 11.53 -2.67 8.12
CA GLU A 33 11.60 -2.05 9.45
C GLU A 33 10.26 -1.43 9.88
N PHE A 34 9.39 -1.12 8.92
CA PHE A 34 8.06 -0.55 9.16
C PHE A 34 6.97 -1.60 9.35
N ARG A 35 7.29 -2.89 9.27
CA ARG A 35 6.31 -3.99 9.31
C ARG A 35 5.29 -3.86 10.44
N LYS A 36 5.76 -3.74 11.69
CA LYS A 36 4.88 -3.64 12.87
C LYS A 36 3.94 -2.44 12.80
N ARG A 37 4.39 -1.34 12.20
CA ARG A 37 3.58 -0.13 12.02
C ARG A 37 2.53 -0.34 10.93
N ILE A 38 2.88 -1.02 9.85
CA ILE A 38 1.95 -1.36 8.76
C ILE A 38 0.88 -2.32 9.26
N GLU A 39 1.27 -3.41 9.93
CA GLU A 39 0.34 -4.37 10.55
C GLU A 39 -0.60 -3.65 11.56
N SER A 40 -0.07 -2.73 12.36
CA SER A 40 -0.90 -1.92 13.26
C SER A 40 -1.92 -1.03 12.55
N LEU A 41 -1.62 -0.55 11.34
CA LEU A 41 -2.55 0.25 10.54
C LEU A 41 -3.56 -0.63 9.82
N MET A 42 -3.17 -1.83 9.38
CA MET A 42 -4.09 -2.84 8.83
C MET A 42 -5.16 -3.25 9.84
N MET A 43 -4.78 -3.43 11.11
CA MET A 43 -5.74 -3.66 12.21
C MET A 43 -6.72 -2.50 12.46
N GLN A 44 -6.47 -1.34 11.83
CA GLN A 44 -7.34 -0.17 11.85
C GLN A 44 -7.97 0.08 10.47
N ASP A 45 -8.17 -0.99 9.70
CA ASP A 45 -8.82 -1.02 8.39
C ASP A 45 -8.12 -0.19 7.28
N VAL A 46 -6.84 0.14 7.45
CA VAL A 46 -6.04 0.76 6.39
C VAL A 46 -5.59 -0.33 5.40
N ILE A 47 -5.98 -0.16 4.13
CA ILE A 47 -5.65 -1.10 3.06
C ILE A 47 -4.25 -0.79 2.52
N PHE A 48 -3.42 -1.83 2.34
CA PHE A 48 -2.12 -1.72 1.70
C PHE A 48 -2.08 -2.56 0.43
N SER A 49 -1.89 -1.90 -0.70
CA SER A 49 -1.90 -2.49 -2.04
C SER A 49 -0.50 -2.48 -2.66
N ALA A 50 0.00 -3.65 -3.04
CA ALA A 50 1.26 -3.86 -3.74
C ALA A 50 1.06 -3.91 -5.26
N CYS A 51 1.85 -3.16 -6.01
CA CYS A 51 1.83 -3.17 -7.46
C CYS A 51 2.45 -4.47 -8.03
N GLY A 52 1.61 -5.33 -8.61
CA GLY A 52 1.99 -6.61 -9.20
C GLY A 52 2.99 -6.50 -10.35
N ASP A 53 2.88 -5.48 -11.20
CA ASP A 53 3.86 -5.25 -12.27
C ASP A 53 5.24 -4.85 -11.73
N THR A 54 5.28 -4.17 -10.58
CA THR A 54 6.55 -3.89 -9.88
C THR A 54 7.16 -5.19 -9.37
N LEU A 55 6.37 -6.05 -8.71
CA LEU A 55 6.83 -7.36 -8.22
C LEU A 55 7.38 -8.23 -9.35
N LYS A 56 6.64 -8.34 -10.47
CA LYS A 56 7.09 -9.07 -11.66
C LYS A 56 8.39 -8.51 -12.21
N THR A 57 8.53 -7.19 -12.26
CA THR A 57 9.74 -6.53 -12.74
C THR A 57 10.92 -6.84 -11.84
N ILE A 58 10.76 -6.75 -10.51
CA ILE A 58 11.81 -7.10 -9.54
C ILE A 58 12.22 -8.56 -9.66
N LYS A 59 11.26 -9.47 -9.76
CA LYS A 59 11.53 -10.90 -9.97
C LYS A 59 12.33 -11.13 -11.25
N ARG A 60 11.97 -10.47 -12.35
CA ARG A 60 12.67 -10.57 -13.63
C ARG A 60 14.08 -9.97 -13.61
N THR A 61 14.27 -8.80 -12.99
CA THR A 61 15.53 -8.05 -13.08
C THR A 61 16.52 -8.41 -11.98
N LYS A 62 16.03 -8.74 -10.77
CA LYS A 62 16.85 -9.07 -9.61
C LYS A 62 16.85 -10.56 -9.27
N GLY A 63 15.94 -11.35 -9.84
CA GLY A 63 15.81 -12.78 -9.51
C GLY A 63 15.27 -13.04 -8.10
N ILE A 64 14.65 -12.03 -7.47
CA ILE A 64 14.17 -12.10 -6.08
C ILE A 64 12.64 -12.11 -6.09
N ASP A 65 12.06 -13.03 -5.34
CA ASP A 65 10.64 -12.98 -4.97
C ASP A 65 10.52 -12.27 -3.62
N LEU A 66 9.68 -11.22 -3.55
CA LEU A 66 9.52 -10.44 -2.34
C LEU A 66 8.40 -11.05 -1.49
N ASP A 67 8.75 -11.45 -0.27
CA ASP A 67 7.76 -11.90 0.72
C ASP A 67 7.06 -10.69 1.33
N LEU A 68 5.77 -10.54 1.03
CA LEU A 68 4.95 -9.41 1.45
C LEU A 68 4.43 -9.62 2.87
N ILE A 69 4.20 -8.52 3.60
CA ILE A 69 3.47 -8.57 4.87
C ILE A 69 2.12 -9.27 4.62
N ASP A 70 1.70 -10.09 5.57
CA ASP A 70 0.42 -10.78 5.46
C ASP A 70 -0.70 -9.73 5.31
N GLU A 71 -1.78 -10.08 4.59
CA GLU A 71 -2.91 -9.17 4.27
C GLU A 71 -2.62 -8.04 3.27
N VAL A 72 -1.37 -7.85 2.82
CA VAL A 72 -1.09 -6.95 1.68
C VAL A 72 -1.82 -7.46 0.42
N VAL A 73 -2.64 -6.59 -0.17
CA VAL A 73 -3.38 -6.90 -1.39
C VAL A 73 -2.47 -6.69 -2.60
N VAL A 74 -2.41 -7.66 -3.51
CA VAL A 74 -1.67 -7.49 -4.77
C VAL A 74 -2.64 -7.03 -5.87
N VAL A 75 -2.46 -5.80 -6.34
CA VAL A 75 -3.19 -5.26 -7.49
C VAL A 75 -2.39 -5.46 -8.77
N LYS A 76 -3.05 -5.55 -9.93
CA LYS A 76 -2.35 -5.76 -11.21
C LYS A 76 -1.34 -4.64 -11.48
N ASN A 77 -1.78 -3.38 -11.39
CA ASN A 77 -0.95 -2.21 -11.58
C ASN A 77 -1.36 -1.09 -10.62
N GLY A 78 -0.38 -0.52 -9.91
CA GLY A 78 -0.63 0.46 -8.86
C GLY A 78 -1.14 1.81 -9.39
N VAL A 79 -0.66 2.28 -10.54
CA VAL A 79 -1.08 3.59 -11.07
C VAL A 79 -2.54 3.58 -11.53
N PRO A 80 -3.00 2.62 -12.35
CA PRO A 80 -4.43 2.46 -12.65
C PRO A 80 -5.29 2.26 -11.41
N ARG A 81 -4.84 1.50 -10.39
CA ARG A 81 -5.59 1.37 -9.12
C ARG A 81 -5.85 2.73 -8.48
N MET A 82 -4.84 3.60 -8.43
CA MET A 82 -5.00 4.96 -7.89
C MET A 82 -5.91 5.83 -8.77
N MET A 83 -5.94 5.62 -10.09
CA MET A 83 -6.88 6.30 -10.99
C MET A 83 -8.32 5.84 -10.72
N ASP A 84 -8.55 4.52 -10.64
CA ASP A 84 -9.87 3.93 -10.36
C ASP A 84 -10.43 4.43 -9.02
N LEU A 85 -9.58 4.54 -7.99
CA LEU A 85 -9.96 5.08 -6.68
C LEU A 85 -10.35 6.56 -6.79
N GLN A 86 -9.59 7.37 -7.53
CA GLN A 86 -9.94 8.78 -7.74
C GLN A 86 -11.27 8.94 -8.47
N GLU A 87 -11.56 8.10 -9.47
CA GLU A 87 -12.86 8.09 -10.17
C GLU A 87 -14.02 7.69 -9.23
N GLN A 88 -13.74 6.89 -8.20
CA GLN A 88 -14.69 6.56 -7.12
C GLN A 88 -14.84 7.68 -6.06
N GLY A 89 -14.15 8.81 -6.24
CA GLY A 89 -14.23 9.97 -5.35
C GLY A 89 -13.15 10.02 -4.27
N TYR A 90 -12.15 9.13 -4.30
CA TYR A 90 -11.04 9.20 -3.36
C TYR A 90 -10.14 10.40 -3.66
N SER A 91 -9.65 11.03 -2.59
CA SER A 91 -8.63 12.08 -2.71
C SER A 91 -7.23 11.45 -2.80
N TYR A 92 -6.48 11.80 -3.84
CA TYR A 92 -5.11 11.33 -4.02
C TYR A 92 -4.08 12.18 -3.27
N LEU A 93 -3.13 11.51 -2.62
CA LEU A 93 -2.03 12.13 -1.88
C LEU A 93 -0.72 11.38 -2.15
N SER A 94 0.34 12.11 -2.51
CA SER A 94 1.71 11.57 -2.69
C SER A 94 2.73 12.43 -1.94
N PRO A 95 2.85 12.24 -0.61
CA PRO A 95 3.80 12.97 0.23
C PRO A 95 5.24 12.45 0.15
#